data_AF-A0A348N355-F1
#
_entry.id   AF-A0A348N355-F1
#
_cell.length_a   1.000
_cell.length_b   1.000
_cell.length_c   1.000
_cell.angle_alpha   90.00
_cell.angle_beta   90.00
_cell.angle_gamma   90.00
#
_symmetry.space_group_name_H-M   'P 1'
#
loop_
_entity.id
_entity.type
_entity.pdbx_description
1 polymer ?
#
loop_
_entity_poly.entity_id
_entity_poly.type
_entity_poly.pdbx_seq_one_letter_code
_entity_poly.pdbx_strand_id
1 'polypeptide(L)' 'MTGRLKFSKMHGLGNDFVVIDNTQQRYPELTLAQRQWIADRHRGIGC' A
#
# COMPACT_ATOMS: atom_id res chain seq x y z
N MET A 1 -8.83 8.66 -11.53
CA MET A 1 -9.23 9.23 -10.23
C MET A 1 -8.04 9.16 -9.28
N THR A 2 -7.51 10.31 -8.88
CA THR A 2 -6.47 10.39 -7.84
C THR A 2 -7.15 10.41 -6.47
N GLY A 3 -6.97 9.34 -5.70
CA GLY A 3 -7.50 9.22 -4.33
C GLY A 3 -6.36 9.21 -3.33
N ARG A 4 -6.59 9.76 -2.13
CA ARG A 4 -5.59 9.75 -1.05
C ARG A 4 -5.74 8.48 -0.21
N LEU A 5 -4.74 7.59 -0.29
CA LEU A 5 -4.68 6.35 0.48
C LEU A 5 -3.79 6.55 1.70
N LYS A 6 -4.32 6.34 2.91
CA LYS A 6 -3.51 6.32 4.12
C LYS A 6 -2.91 4.93 4.30
N PHE A 7 -1.67 4.88 4.74
CA PHE A 7 -0.97 3.62 4.98
C PHE A 7 0.03 3.76 6.12
N SER A 8 0.42 2.61 6.67
CA SER A 8 1.59 2.46 7.56
C SER A 8 2.63 1.59 6.85
N LYS A 9 3.91 2.00 6.93
CA LYS A 9 5.04 1.19 6.45
C LYS A 9 5.58 0.40 7.63
N MET A 10 5.65 -0.92 7.48
CA MET A 10 6.08 -1.83 8.55
C MET A 10 7.11 -2.82 8.02
N HIS A 11 7.88 -3.45 8.91
CA HIS A 11 8.76 -4.56 8.56
C HIS A 11 8.91 -5.54 9.72
N GLY A 12 9.26 -6.79 9.41
CA GLY A 12 9.59 -7.84 10.37
C GLY A 12 10.61 -8.80 9.78
N LEU A 13 11.73 -9.01 10.48
CA LEU A 13 12.84 -9.88 10.04
C LEU A 13 13.36 -9.56 8.62
N GLY A 14 13.31 -8.28 8.22
CA GLY A 14 13.73 -7.83 6.89
C GLY A 14 12.68 -7.96 5.78
N ASN A 15 11.51 -8.55 6.06
CA ASN A 15 10.36 -8.52 5.17
C ASN A 15 9.51 -7.27 5.47
N ASP A 16 9.30 -6.41 4.47
CA ASP A 16 8.60 -5.15 4.62
C ASP A 16 7.21 -5.16 3.96
N PHE A 17 6.30 -4.37 4.53
CA PHE A 17 4.88 -4.36 4.16
C PHE A 17 4.35 -2.93 4.10
N VAL A 18 3.36 -2.72 3.25
CA VAL A 18 2.47 -1.56 3.30
C VAL A 18 1.13 -2.02 3.86
N VAL A 19 0.74 -1.45 4.99
CA VAL A 19 -0.50 -1.80 5.69
C VAL A 19 -1.53 -0.70 5.49
N ILE A 20 -2.72 -1.09 5.01
CA ILE A 20 -3.86 -0.20 4.81
C ILE A 20 -4.92 -0.62 5.84
N ASP A 21 -5.27 0.30 6.74
CA ASP A 21 -6.36 0.08 7.67
C ASP A 21 -7.70 0.35 6.97
N ASN A 22 -8.36 -0.72 6.57
CA ASN A 22 -9.69 -0.67 5.95
C ASN A 22 -10.84 -0.82 6.97
N THR A 23 -10.54 -0.81 8.27
CA THR A 23 -11.53 -0.99 9.34
C THR A 23 -12.19 0.33 9.76
N GLN A 24 -11.43 1.44 9.71
CA GLN A 24 -11.89 2.78 10.08
C GLN A 24 -12.33 3.61 8.86
N GLN A 25 -11.67 3.43 7.72
CA GLN A 25 -12.05 4.05 6.44
C GLN A 25 -12.26 2.96 5.40
N ARG A 26 -13.37 3.00 4.65
CA ARG A 26 -13.59 2.09 3.53
C ARG A 26 -12.93 2.62 2.26
N TYR A 27 -11.85 1.98 1.87
CA TYR A 27 -11.27 2.06 0.55
C TYR A 27 -11.89 0.98 -0.36
N PRO A 28 -12.05 1.26 -1.66
CA PRO A 28 -12.34 0.22 -2.64
C PRO A 28 -11.16 -0.76 -2.71
N GLU A 29 -11.41 -1.98 -3.20
CA GLU A 29 -10.33 -2.91 -3.48
C GLU A 29 -9.34 -2.33 -4.48
N LEU A 30 -8.05 -2.53 -4.19
CA LEU A 30 -6.98 -2.12 -5.08
C LEU A 30 -6.87 -3.09 -6.25
N THR A 31 -6.80 -2.54 -7.45
CA THR A 31 -6.50 -3.32 -8.65
C THR A 31 -5.09 -3.92 -8.55
N LEU A 32 -4.80 -4.94 -9.35
CA LEU A 32 -3.46 -5.52 -9.41
C LEU A 32 -2.40 -4.47 -9.79
N ALA A 33 -2.70 -3.61 -10.76
CA ALA A 33 -1.80 -2.54 -11.19
C ALA A 33 -1.50 -1.54 -10.06
N GLN A 34 -2.50 -1.20 -9.23
CA GLN A 34 -2.28 -0.35 -8.06
C GLN A 34 -1.40 -1.03 -7.01
N ARG A 35 -1.61 -2.32 -6.74
CA ARG A 35 -0.78 -3.10 -5.83
C ARG A 35 0.68 -3.18 -6.30
N GLN A 36 0.89 -3.43 -7.59
CA GLN A 36 2.23 -3.45 -8.21
C GLN A 36 2.90 -2.08 -8.13
N TRP A 37 2.17 -1.00 -8.41
CA TRP A 37 2.71 0.35 -8.28
C TRP A 37 3.09 0.69 -6.84
N ILE A 38 2.28 0.29 -5.84
CA ILE A 38 2.62 0.45 -4.43
C ILE A 38 3.91 -0.30 -4.07
N ALA A 39 4.05 -1.54 -4.56
CA ALA A 39 5.18 -2.42 -4.28
C ALA A 39 6.49 -2.01 -4.99
N ASP A 40 6.43 -1.18 -6.03
CA ASP A 40 7.62 -0.69 -6.75
C ASP A 40 8.51 0.15 -5.81
N ARG A 41 9.80 -0.24 -5.69
CA ARG A 41 10.77 0.40 -4.77
C ARG A 41 11.37 1.71 -5.30
N HIS A 42 11.21 2.02 -6.58
CA HIS A 42 11.79 3.21 -7.20
C HIS A 42 10.74 4.28 -7.48
N ARG A 43 9.51 3.86 -7.82
CA ARG A 43 8.42 4.75 -8.25
C ARG A 43 7.23 4.73 -7.29
N GLY A 44 7.17 3.72 -6.42
CA GLY A 44 6.11 3.50 -5.44
C GLY A 44 6.57 3.71 -4.01
N ILE A 45 5.91 3.02 -3.08
CA ILE A 45 6.27 3.01 -1.67
C ILE A 45 7.37 1.97 -1.42
N GLY A 46 7.33 0.85 -2.15
CA GLY A 46 8.21 -0.29 -2.00
C GLY A 46 7.74 -1.19 -0.86
N CYS A 47 7.46 -2.46 -1.17
CA CYS A 47 7.31 -3.60 -0.24
C CYS A 47 7.33 -4.87 -1.10
#